data_AF-A0AAU9E4K0-F1
#
_entry.id   AF-A0AAU9E4K0-F1
#
_cell.length_a   1.000
_cell.length_b   1.000
_cell.length_c   1.000
_cell.angle_alpha   90.00
_cell.angle_beta   90.00
_cell.angle_gamma   90.00
#
_symmetry.space_group_name_H-M   'P 1'
#
loop_
_entity.id
_entity.type
_entity.pdbx_description
1 polymer ?
#
loop_
_entity_poly.entity_id
_entity_poly.type
_entity_poly.pdbx_seq_one_letter_code
_entity_poly.pdbx_strand_id
1 'polypeptide(L)'
;MIGIISIIVGSVIIIVSYYLFQKELNKVKFDINKKYSFINNSNTKDVLINLEKVEDTINELNRSFYDIVSDLEGKYSIHEKQLDLFEEKLEKIELQNKIIDSDIKKIKSNLSKEIQGNKVKRISKENIEYENSEVKEVEELVNEKDYDLEKHILIPKNTKKRILLNDLNYEEKSIIRSKVIELRQTGYSLNQIAKKLDVGIGELQLILNLSKK
;
A
#
# COMPACT_ATOMS: atom_id res chain seq x y z
N MET A 1 -17.18 -96.54 -15.31
CA MET A 1 -16.87 -96.12 -13.92
C MET A 1 -15.83 -95.01 -13.83
N ILE A 2 -14.66 -95.12 -14.49
CA ILE A 2 -13.58 -94.14 -14.39
C ILE A 2 -14.00 -92.70 -14.78
N GLY A 3 -14.81 -92.53 -15.83
CA GLY A 3 -15.33 -91.21 -16.22
C GLY A 3 -16.25 -90.55 -15.18
N ILE A 4 -17.07 -91.32 -14.48
CA ILE A 4 -17.97 -90.81 -13.43
C ILE A 4 -17.16 -90.35 -12.22
N ILE A 5 -16.12 -91.09 -11.86
CA ILE A 5 -15.22 -90.74 -10.74
C ILE A 5 -14.49 -89.42 -11.04
N SER A 6 -14.03 -89.22 -12.29
CA SER A 6 -13.37 -87.96 -12.69
C SER A 6 -14.30 -86.74 -12.59
N ILE A 7 -15.58 -86.89 -12.96
CA ILE A 7 -16.59 -85.82 -12.83
C ILE A 7 -16.82 -85.47 -11.35
N ILE A 8 -16.97 -86.47 -10.48
CA ILE A 8 -17.19 -86.26 -9.04
C ILE A 8 -16.00 -85.52 -8.42
N VAL A 9 -14.77 -85.95 -8.73
CA VAL A 9 -13.55 -85.29 -8.22
C VAL A 9 -13.46 -83.85 -8.74
N GLY A 10 -13.79 -83.60 -10.01
CA GLY A 10 -13.84 -82.26 -10.59
C GLY A 10 -14.86 -81.36 -9.88
N SER A 11 -16.06 -81.86 -9.59
CA SER A 11 -17.08 -81.12 -8.85
C SER A 11 -16.66 -80.79 -7.42
N VAL A 12 -15.99 -81.72 -6.72
CA VAL A 12 -15.48 -81.47 -5.36
C VAL A 12 -14.41 -80.37 -5.37
N ILE A 13 -13.49 -80.38 -6.35
CA ILE A 13 -12.48 -79.32 -6.48
C ILE A 13 -13.13 -77.96 -6.69
N ILE A 14 -14.13 -77.85 -7.57
CA ILE A 14 -14.85 -76.60 -7.82
C ILE A 14 -15.52 -76.09 -6.55
N ILE A 15 -16.18 -76.96 -5.78
CA ILE A 15 -16.85 -76.59 -4.52
C ILE A 15 -15.83 -76.09 -3.49
N VAL A 16 -14.70 -76.77 -3.34
CA VAL A 16 -13.63 -76.37 -2.40
C VAL A 16 -13.00 -75.05 -2.83
N SER A 17 -12.69 -74.87 -4.11
CA SER A 17 -12.18 -73.61 -4.65
C SER A 17 -13.15 -72.46 -4.44
N TYR A 18 -14.45 -72.69 -4.67
CA TYR A 18 -15.49 -71.69 -4.43
C TYR A 18 -15.57 -71.29 -2.94
N TYR A 19 -15.49 -72.27 -2.04
CA TYR A 19 -15.52 -72.03 -0.60
C TYR A 19 -14.29 -71.24 -0.10
N LEU A 20 -13.09 -71.60 -0.60
CA LEU A 20 -11.85 -70.88 -0.27
C LEU A 20 -11.91 -69.42 -0.77
N PHE A 21 -12.38 -69.20 -1.99
CA PHE A 21 -12.54 -67.87 -2.56
C PHE A 21 -13.51 -67.01 -1.74
N GLN A 22 -14.66 -67.55 -1.32
CA GLN A 22 -15.61 -66.84 -0.46
C GLN A 22 -15.01 -66.48 0.91
N LYS A 23 -14.20 -67.39 1.48
CA LYS A 23 -13.51 -67.13 2.76
C LYS A 23 -12.50 -65.98 2.63
N GLU A 24 -11.73 -65.94 1.55
CA GLU A 24 -10.78 -64.85 1.28
C GLU A 24 -11.50 -63.53 1.03
N LEU A 25 -12.58 -63.53 0.25
CA LEU A 25 -13.40 -62.33 0.03
C LEU A 25 -13.98 -61.76 1.33
N ASN A 26 -14.45 -62.61 2.22
CA ASN A 26 -14.99 -62.17 3.52
C ASN A 26 -13.89 -61.62 4.44
N LYS A 27 -12.68 -62.19 4.40
CA LYS A 27 -11.52 -61.66 5.13
C LYS A 27 -11.12 -60.28 4.61
N VAL A 28 -11.05 -60.10 3.29
CA VAL A 28 -10.78 -58.81 2.65
C VAL A 28 -11.85 -57.77 3.01
N LYS A 29 -13.14 -58.13 2.98
CA LYS A 29 -14.23 -57.24 3.42
C LYS A 29 -14.10 -56.82 4.89
N PHE A 30 -13.69 -57.73 5.76
CA PHE A 30 -13.48 -57.44 7.19
C PHE A 30 -12.31 -56.46 7.40
N ASP A 31 -11.18 -56.68 6.72
CA ASP A 31 -10.01 -55.80 6.80
C ASP A 31 -10.31 -54.39 6.24
N ILE A 32 -11.07 -54.33 5.15
CA ILE A 32 -11.61 -53.10 4.55
C ILE A 32 -12.50 -52.37 5.56
N ASN A 33 -13.50 -53.03 6.14
CA ASN A 33 -14.42 -52.40 7.10
C ASN A 33 -13.69 -51.89 8.35
N LYS A 34 -12.67 -52.62 8.83
CA LYS A 34 -11.82 -52.19 9.95
C LYS A 34 -11.00 -50.94 9.60
N LYS A 35 -10.50 -50.84 8.37
CA LYS A 35 -9.78 -49.65 7.87
C LYS A 35 -10.71 -48.44 7.74
N TYR A 36 -11.93 -48.64 7.22
CA TYR A 36 -12.92 -47.56 7.09
C TYR A 36 -13.57 -47.16 8.44
N SER A 37 -13.66 -48.06 9.42
CA SER A 37 -14.11 -47.69 10.77
C SER A 37 -13.12 -46.78 11.50
N PHE A 38 -11.81 -46.86 11.19
CA PHE A 38 -10.80 -45.94 11.72
C PHE A 38 -10.92 -44.53 11.10
N ILE A 39 -11.29 -44.45 9.81
CA ILE A 39 -11.56 -43.18 9.11
C ILE A 39 -12.86 -42.54 9.59
N ASN A 40 -13.82 -43.34 10.08
CA ASN A 40 -15.05 -42.84 10.68
C ASN A 40 -14.93 -42.43 12.16
N ASN A 41 -13.74 -42.50 12.75
CA ASN A 41 -13.51 -41.98 14.09
C ASN A 41 -13.62 -40.45 14.08
N SER A 42 -14.31 -39.85 15.04
CA SER A 42 -14.60 -38.39 15.04
C SER A 42 -13.33 -37.55 14.86
N ASN A 43 -12.23 -38.00 15.47
CA ASN A 43 -10.96 -37.28 15.49
C ASN A 43 -10.32 -37.14 14.10
N THR A 44 -10.48 -38.11 13.20
CA THR A 44 -9.91 -38.01 11.83
C THR A 44 -10.75 -37.11 10.93
N LYS A 45 -12.08 -37.07 11.12
CA LYS A 45 -12.96 -36.11 10.46
C LYS A 45 -12.67 -34.68 10.90
N ASP A 46 -12.46 -34.46 12.20
CA ASP A 46 -12.11 -33.13 12.72
C ASP A 46 -10.76 -32.63 12.19
N VAL A 47 -9.78 -33.53 12.04
CA VAL A 47 -8.48 -33.20 11.41
C VAL A 47 -8.65 -32.82 9.94
N LEU A 48 -9.47 -33.56 9.18
CA LEU A 48 -9.74 -33.24 7.77
C LEU A 48 -10.46 -31.89 7.61
N ILE A 49 -11.47 -31.62 8.43
CA ILE A 49 -12.18 -30.33 8.44
C ILE A 49 -11.23 -29.19 8.78
N ASN A 50 -10.31 -29.39 9.73
CA ASN A 50 -9.32 -28.38 10.08
C ASN A 50 -8.28 -28.16 8.98
N LEU A 51 -7.89 -29.22 8.26
CA LEU A 51 -7.01 -29.11 7.09
C LEU A 51 -7.68 -28.31 5.96
N GLU A 52 -8.96 -28.56 5.69
CA GLU A 52 -9.75 -27.82 4.70
C GLU A 52 -9.84 -26.32 5.07
N LYS A 53 -10.11 -26.01 6.35
CA LYS A 53 -10.08 -24.61 6.83
C LYS A 53 -8.72 -23.95 6.69
N VAL A 54 -7.63 -24.69 6.92
CA VAL A 54 -6.27 -24.19 6.74
C VAL A 54 -6.01 -23.90 5.27
N GLU A 55 -6.45 -24.79 4.37
CA GLU A 55 -6.36 -24.59 2.92
C GLU A 55 -7.13 -23.34 2.47
N ASP A 56 -8.37 -23.16 2.95
CA ASP A 56 -9.17 -21.95 2.68
C ASP A 56 -8.48 -20.68 3.16
N THR A 57 -7.90 -20.74 4.38
CA THR A 57 -7.16 -19.60 4.95
C THR A 57 -5.92 -19.28 4.13
N ILE A 58 -5.19 -20.30 3.67
CA ILE A 58 -4.02 -20.13 2.79
C ILE A 58 -4.44 -19.50 1.46
N ASN A 59 -5.55 -19.94 0.88
CA ASN A 59 -6.06 -19.41 -0.39
C ASN A 59 -6.50 -17.95 -0.25
N GLU A 60 -7.18 -17.59 0.84
CA GLU A 60 -7.56 -16.20 1.12
C GLU A 60 -6.32 -15.31 1.34
N LEU A 61 -5.34 -15.82 2.07
CA LEU A 61 -4.07 -15.14 2.33
C LEU A 61 -3.26 -14.93 1.04
N ASN A 62 -3.19 -15.93 0.16
CA ASN A 62 -2.57 -15.79 -1.16
C ASN A 62 -3.26 -14.72 -2.01
N ARG A 63 -4.61 -14.71 -2.02
CA ARG A 63 -5.36 -13.67 -2.73
C ARG A 63 -5.08 -12.27 -2.19
N SER A 64 -5.08 -12.12 -0.87
CA SER A 64 -4.73 -10.87 -0.20
C SER A 64 -3.31 -10.41 -0.56
N PHE A 65 -2.35 -11.33 -0.63
CA PHE A 65 -1.00 -11.01 -1.09
C PHE A 65 -0.96 -10.48 -2.52
N TYR A 66 -1.68 -11.09 -3.45
CA TYR A 66 -1.76 -10.59 -4.83
C TYR A 66 -2.41 -9.20 -4.91
N ASP A 67 -3.47 -8.95 -4.13
CA ASP A 67 -4.10 -7.64 -4.07
C ASP A 67 -3.13 -6.57 -3.50
N ILE A 68 -2.36 -6.91 -2.46
CA ILE A 68 -1.33 -6.03 -1.88
C ILE A 68 -0.22 -5.75 -2.90
N VAL A 69 0.28 -6.77 -3.58
CA VAL A 69 1.34 -6.61 -4.60
C VAL A 69 0.85 -5.71 -5.73
N SER A 70 -0.38 -5.89 -6.20
CA SER A 70 -0.97 -5.05 -7.24
C SER A 70 -1.15 -3.59 -6.81
N ASP A 71 -1.62 -3.34 -5.58
CA ASP A 71 -1.73 -1.98 -5.04
C ASP A 71 -0.36 -1.31 -4.88
N LEU A 72 0.64 -2.06 -4.41
CA LEU A 72 2.02 -1.58 -4.30
C LEU A 72 2.60 -1.24 -5.66
N GLU A 73 2.48 -2.12 -6.65
CA GLU A 73 2.94 -1.88 -8.02
C GLU A 73 2.29 -0.62 -8.62
N GLY A 74 0.97 -0.45 -8.41
CA GLY A 74 0.26 0.76 -8.81
C GLY A 74 0.80 2.03 -8.14
N LYS A 75 1.05 2.00 -6.83
CA LYS A 75 1.64 3.12 -6.09
C LYS A 75 3.07 3.43 -6.54
N TYR A 76 3.89 2.41 -6.75
CA TYR A 76 5.25 2.59 -7.27
C TYR A 76 5.24 3.26 -8.64
N SER A 77 4.37 2.83 -9.56
CA SER A 77 4.23 3.46 -10.88
C SER A 77 3.80 4.93 -10.79
N ILE A 78 2.93 5.28 -9.83
CA ILE A 78 2.54 6.68 -9.60
C ILE A 78 3.74 7.48 -9.08
N HIS A 79 4.51 6.94 -8.13
CA HIS A 79 5.67 7.62 -7.57
C HIS A 79 6.80 7.78 -8.58
N GLU A 80 7.03 6.80 -9.44
CA GLU A 80 7.99 6.89 -10.55
C GLU A 80 7.65 8.07 -11.47
N LYS A 81 6.39 8.17 -11.91
CA LYS A 81 5.93 9.31 -12.73
C LYS A 81 6.04 10.66 -12.01
N GLN A 82 5.85 10.68 -10.69
CA GLN A 82 6.02 11.89 -9.90
C GLN A 82 7.49 12.31 -9.82
N LEU A 83 8.41 11.35 -9.68
CA LEU A 83 9.85 11.60 -9.69
C LEU A 83 10.28 12.15 -11.04
N ASP A 84 9.86 11.54 -12.15
CA ASP A 84 10.16 12.03 -13.51
C ASP A 84 9.71 13.49 -13.68
N LEU A 85 8.50 13.80 -13.20
CA LEU A 85 7.94 15.16 -13.29
C LEU A 85 8.68 16.16 -12.39
N PHE A 86 9.21 15.72 -11.23
CA PHE A 86 10.04 16.56 -10.39
C PHE A 86 11.42 16.78 -11.00
N GLU A 87 12.02 15.76 -11.60
CA GLU A 87 13.30 15.87 -12.29
C GLU A 87 13.19 16.83 -13.48
N GLU A 88 12.13 16.72 -14.29
CA GLU A 88 11.87 17.66 -15.39
C GLU A 88 11.70 19.11 -14.89
N LYS A 89 11.04 19.30 -13.74
CA LYS A 89 10.90 20.63 -13.12
C LYS A 89 12.24 21.17 -12.63
N LEU A 90 13.08 20.33 -12.02
CA LEU A 90 14.41 20.72 -11.57
C LEU A 90 15.30 21.13 -12.74
N GLU A 91 15.28 20.37 -13.83
CA GLU A 91 16.02 20.69 -15.05
C GLU A 91 15.58 22.06 -15.63
N LYS A 92 14.27 22.31 -15.68
CA LYS A 92 13.73 23.62 -16.11
C LYS A 92 14.18 24.77 -15.22
N ILE A 93 14.21 24.57 -13.90
CA ILE A 93 14.69 25.58 -12.95
C ILE A 93 16.19 25.83 -13.15
N GLU A 94 16.99 24.78 -13.35
CA GLU A 94 18.43 24.92 -13.59
C GLU A 94 18.71 25.71 -14.89
N LEU A 95 17.94 25.44 -15.94
CA LEU A 95 18.02 26.19 -17.20
C LEU A 95 17.63 27.66 -17.01
N GLN A 96 16.57 27.95 -16.25
CA GLN A 96 16.17 29.32 -15.93
C GLN A 96 17.25 30.05 -15.13
N ASN A 97 17.85 29.40 -14.14
CA ASN A 97 18.94 30.00 -13.35
C ASN A 97 20.16 30.32 -14.22
N LYS A 98 20.53 29.45 -15.17
CA LYS A 98 21.62 29.74 -16.13
C LYS A 98 21.32 30.96 -17.01
N ILE A 99 20.06 31.13 -17.44
CA ILE A 99 19.64 32.31 -18.21
C ILE A 99 19.74 33.57 -17.34
N ILE A 100 19.20 33.53 -16.13
CA ILE A 100 19.25 34.64 -15.17
C ILE A 100 20.70 35.04 -14.87
N ASP A 101 21.59 34.09 -14.61
CA ASP A 101 23.02 34.35 -14.38
C ASP A 101 23.69 35.02 -15.60
N SER A 102 23.31 34.61 -16.81
CA SER A 102 23.82 35.21 -18.04
C SER A 102 23.36 36.66 -18.20
N ASP A 103 22.11 36.95 -17.84
CA ASP A 103 21.53 38.28 -17.94
C ASP A 103 22.05 39.21 -16.84
N ILE A 104 22.24 38.71 -15.61
CA ILE A 104 22.91 39.45 -14.54
C ILE A 104 24.35 39.83 -14.95
N LYS A 105 25.10 38.91 -15.57
CA LYS A 105 26.45 39.21 -16.09
C LYS A 105 26.43 40.31 -17.16
N LYS A 106 25.49 40.26 -18.10
CA LYS A 106 25.32 41.31 -19.11
C LYS A 106 24.97 42.66 -18.47
N ILE A 107 24.01 42.69 -17.56
CA ILE A 107 23.60 43.90 -16.83
C ILE A 107 24.79 44.50 -16.09
N LYS A 108 25.54 43.69 -15.34
CA LYS A 108 26.75 44.14 -14.62
C LYS A 108 27.81 44.71 -15.56
N SER A 109 27.99 44.10 -16.73
CA SER A 109 28.94 44.59 -17.75
C SER A 109 28.49 45.87 -18.45
N ASN A 110 27.18 46.09 -18.58
CA ASN A 110 26.63 47.31 -19.15
C ASN A 110 26.68 48.45 -18.14
N LEU A 111 26.36 48.18 -16.87
CA LEU A 111 26.43 49.15 -15.78
C LEU A 111 27.88 49.64 -15.58
N SER A 112 28.87 48.75 -15.64
CA SER A 112 30.28 49.15 -15.50
C SER A 112 30.75 50.04 -16.65
N LYS A 113 30.31 49.78 -17.89
CA LYS A 113 30.57 50.64 -19.05
C LYS A 113 29.89 52.00 -18.93
N GLU A 114 28.66 52.05 -18.43
CA GLU A 114 27.90 53.28 -18.26
C GLU A 114 28.48 54.17 -17.15
N ILE A 115 28.93 53.57 -16.04
CA ILE A 115 29.64 54.26 -14.96
C ILE A 115 31.00 54.81 -15.44
N GLN A 116 31.74 54.06 -16.27
CA GLN A 116 32.97 54.55 -16.88
C GLN A 116 32.72 55.69 -17.89
N GLY A 117 31.66 55.59 -18.69
CA GLY A 117 31.23 56.65 -19.61
C GLY A 117 30.81 57.94 -18.89
N ASN A 118 30.15 57.83 -17.74
CA ASN A 118 29.77 58.98 -16.92
C ASN A 118 30.94 59.59 -16.13
N LYS A 119 31.98 58.80 -15.78
CA LYS A 119 33.23 59.35 -15.21
C LYS A 119 33.98 60.24 -16.21
N VAL A 120 33.98 59.89 -17.50
CA VAL A 120 34.67 60.69 -18.53
C VAL A 120 33.96 62.03 -18.80
N LYS A 121 32.63 62.10 -18.65
CA LYS A 121 31.88 63.36 -18.82
C LYS A 121 31.97 64.33 -17.64
N ARG A 122 32.37 63.89 -16.44
CA ARG A 122 32.49 64.76 -15.25
C ARG A 122 33.89 65.32 -14.98
N ILE A 123 34.94 64.83 -15.64
CA ILE A 123 36.32 65.34 -15.42
C ILE A 123 36.55 66.72 -16.06
N SER A 124 35.62 67.26 -16.85
CA SER A 124 35.77 68.57 -17.50
C SER A 124 35.06 69.74 -16.82
N LYS A 125 34.44 69.56 -15.63
CA LYS A 125 33.92 70.70 -14.85
C LYS A 125 34.12 70.52 -13.34
N GLU A 126 35.10 71.27 -12.87
CA GLU A 126 35.16 72.05 -11.62
C GLU A 126 35.04 71.33 -10.26
N ASN A 127 36.12 71.54 -9.49
CA ASN A 127 36.22 71.66 -8.03
C ASN A 127 34.88 71.74 -7.29
N ILE A 128 34.69 70.88 -6.28
CA ILE A 128 34.21 71.27 -4.94
C ILE A 128 34.72 70.24 -3.93
N GLU A 129 35.08 70.82 -2.78
CA GLU A 129 35.55 70.32 -1.49
C GLU A 129 34.87 69.08 -0.92
N TYR A 130 35.63 68.36 -0.09
CA TYR A 130 35.18 67.23 0.72
C TYR A 130 34.26 67.67 1.86
N GLU A 131 33.17 66.94 2.09
CA GLU A 131 32.66 66.75 3.45
C GLU A 131 31.98 65.40 3.61
N ASN A 132 32.43 64.67 4.63
CA ASN A 132 31.94 63.37 5.06
C ASN A 132 30.47 63.47 5.50
N SER A 133 29.61 62.58 5.02
CA SER A 133 28.35 62.28 5.69
C SER A 133 27.99 60.79 5.56
N GLU A 134 28.12 60.13 6.70
CA GLU A 134 27.33 59.01 7.22
C GLU A 134 26.66 58.05 6.21
N VAL A 135 27.20 56.84 6.18
CA VAL A 135 26.50 55.63 5.74
C VAL A 135 25.30 55.41 6.66
N LYS A 136 24.08 55.64 6.16
CA LYS A 136 22.87 55.11 6.76
C LYS A 136 22.53 53.77 6.10
N GLU A 137 22.56 52.75 6.94
CA GLU A 137 22.03 51.41 6.73
C GLU A 137 20.55 51.52 6.35
N VAL A 138 20.19 51.03 5.16
CA VAL A 138 18.81 50.91 4.71
C VAL A 138 18.40 49.45 4.88
N GLU A 139 17.85 49.13 6.05
CA GLU A 139 16.92 48.00 6.21
C GLU A 139 15.57 48.42 5.62
N GLU A 140 15.21 47.89 4.46
CA GLU A 140 13.88 48.06 3.88
C GLU A 140 13.16 46.71 3.79
N LEU A 141 12.39 46.44 4.85
CA LEU A 141 11.05 45.86 4.88
C LEU A 141 10.66 44.95 3.71
N VAL A 142 10.63 43.64 4.02
CA VAL A 142 9.82 42.64 3.31
C VAL A 142 8.35 43.04 3.43
N ASN A 143 7.79 43.59 2.36
CA ASN A 143 6.36 43.73 2.19
C ASN A 143 5.76 42.36 1.81
N GLU A 144 5.25 41.66 2.81
CA GLU A 144 4.15 40.71 2.62
C GLU A 144 2.92 41.49 2.14
N LYS A 145 2.52 41.26 0.88
CA LYS A 145 1.13 41.04 0.45
C LYS A 145 1.04 41.01 -1.08
N ASP A 146 0.08 40.24 -1.54
CA ASP A 146 -0.45 40.14 -2.91
C ASP A 146 0.24 39.13 -3.84
N TYR A 147 -0.03 37.85 -3.58
CA TYR A 147 -0.31 36.92 -4.68
C TYR A 147 -1.75 36.41 -4.53
N ASP A 148 -2.64 37.01 -5.31
CA ASP A 148 -3.94 36.45 -5.68
C ASP A 148 -3.75 35.07 -6.31
N LEU A 149 -4.10 34.02 -5.57
CA LEU A 149 -4.18 32.65 -6.06
C LEU A 149 -5.64 32.17 -6.04
N GLU A 150 -6.53 32.90 -6.72
CA GLU A 150 -7.86 32.37 -7.03
C GLU A 150 -7.88 31.65 -8.40
N LYS A 151 -8.35 30.40 -8.33
CA LYS A 151 -9.03 29.64 -9.40
C LYS A 151 -8.21 29.34 -10.66
N HIS A 152 -7.76 28.08 -10.75
CA HIS A 152 -8.48 27.05 -11.51
C HIS A 152 -7.69 25.73 -11.43
N ILE A 153 -7.90 24.96 -10.36
CA ILE A 153 -7.67 23.52 -10.40
C ILE A 153 -9.04 22.88 -10.56
N LEU A 154 -9.35 22.48 -11.79
CA LEU A 154 -10.45 21.56 -12.07
C LEU A 154 -10.11 20.20 -11.45
N ILE A 155 -10.48 20.03 -10.19
CA ILE A 155 -10.47 18.72 -9.54
C ILE A 155 -11.57 17.88 -10.19
N PRO A 156 -11.26 16.73 -10.82
CA PRO A 156 -12.30 15.82 -11.27
C PRO A 156 -13.08 15.32 -10.05
N LYS A 157 -14.37 15.67 -10.01
CA LYS A 157 -15.36 15.20 -9.03
C LYS A 157 -15.61 13.70 -9.22
N ASN A 158 -14.75 12.84 -8.68
CA ASN A 158 -15.13 11.53 -8.12
C ASN A 158 -13.91 10.73 -7.69
N THR A 159 -13.40 11.00 -6.49
CA THR A 159 -12.69 9.99 -5.72
C THR A 159 -13.08 10.19 -4.27
N LYS A 160 -13.85 9.24 -3.73
CA LYS A 160 -14.07 9.16 -2.28
C LYS A 160 -12.68 8.97 -1.65
N LYS A 161 -12.17 10.05 -1.06
CA LYS A 161 -10.85 10.11 -0.45
C LYS A 161 -10.93 9.36 0.88
N ARG A 162 -10.53 8.09 0.85
CA ARG A 162 -10.34 7.27 2.05
C ARG A 162 -9.35 8.00 2.97
N ILE A 163 -9.77 8.30 4.18
CA ILE A 163 -8.94 9.06 5.13
C ILE A 163 -7.88 8.12 5.67
N LEU A 164 -6.62 8.32 5.27
CA LEU A 164 -5.47 7.63 5.86
C LEU A 164 -5.17 8.27 7.21
N LEU A 165 -5.24 7.47 8.28
CA LEU A 165 -5.12 7.97 9.66
C LEU A 165 -3.71 8.44 10.04
N ASN A 166 -2.71 8.14 9.20
CA ASN A 166 -1.34 8.59 9.41
C ASN A 166 -1.16 10.10 9.22
N ASP A 167 -2.08 10.75 8.49
CA ASP A 167 -2.05 12.19 8.21
C ASP A 167 -2.81 13.03 9.27
N LEU A 168 -3.46 12.39 10.24
CA LEU A 168 -4.32 13.06 11.23
C LEU A 168 -3.55 13.46 12.50
N ASN A 169 -3.87 14.66 13.00
CA ASN A 169 -3.33 15.19 14.25
C ASN A 169 -3.80 14.36 15.47
N TYR A 170 -3.10 14.45 16.60
CA TYR A 170 -3.39 13.66 17.82
C TYR A 170 -4.83 13.86 18.32
N GLU A 171 -5.37 15.08 18.20
CA GLU A 171 -6.76 15.39 18.58
C GLU A 171 -7.79 14.69 17.68
N GLU A 172 -7.54 14.62 16.37
CA GLU A 172 -8.43 13.96 15.41
C GLU A 172 -8.47 12.44 15.62
N LYS A 173 -7.33 11.83 15.98
CA LYS A 173 -7.23 10.42 16.38
C LYS A 173 -8.04 10.13 17.64
N SER A 174 -8.08 11.05 18.61
CA SER A 174 -8.87 10.94 19.84
C SER A 174 -10.38 10.99 19.57
N ILE A 175 -10.82 11.86 18.66
CA ILE A 175 -12.23 11.98 18.27
C ILE A 175 -12.70 10.70 17.55
N ILE A 176 -11.93 10.20 16.59
CA ILE A 176 -12.23 8.95 15.88
C ILE A 176 -12.32 7.80 16.87
N ARG A 177 -11.39 7.70 17.81
CA ARG A 177 -11.39 6.68 18.86
C ARG A 177 -12.65 6.71 19.72
N SER A 178 -13.06 7.89 20.18
CA SER A 178 -14.25 8.05 21.02
C SER A 178 -15.50 7.55 20.29
N LYS A 179 -15.59 7.87 19.00
CA LYS A 179 -16.67 7.41 18.11
C LYS A 179 -16.63 5.91 17.83
N VAL A 180 -15.44 5.30 17.75
CA VAL A 180 -15.26 3.84 17.63
C VAL A 180 -15.75 3.13 18.89
N ILE A 181 -15.44 3.66 20.08
CA ILE A 181 -15.87 3.08 21.36
C ILE A 181 -17.39 3.15 21.49
N GLU A 182 -18.00 4.27 21.14
CA GLU A 182 -19.46 4.45 21.12
C GLU A 182 -20.15 3.47 20.16
N LEU A 183 -19.60 3.30 18.95
CA LEU A 183 -20.13 2.34 17.97
C LEU A 183 -19.94 0.88 18.40
N ARG A 184 -18.89 0.58 19.17
CA ARG A 184 -18.68 -0.74 19.80
C ARG A 184 -19.71 -1.03 20.87
N GLN A 185 -20.04 -0.03 21.71
CA GLN A 185 -21.03 -0.16 22.79
C GLN A 185 -22.44 -0.34 22.25
N THR A 186 -22.74 0.21 21.08
CA THR A 186 -24.01 0.02 20.36
C THR A 186 -24.08 -1.31 19.58
N GLY A 187 -23.06 -2.15 19.68
CA GLY A 187 -23.07 -3.52 19.14
C GLY A 187 -22.57 -3.67 17.70
N TYR A 188 -22.01 -2.62 17.08
CA TYR A 188 -21.45 -2.73 15.73
C TYR A 188 -20.15 -3.55 15.72
N SER A 189 -20.00 -4.38 14.70
CA SER A 189 -18.74 -5.12 14.46
C SER A 189 -17.65 -4.20 13.93
N LEU A 190 -16.38 -4.54 14.17
CA LEU A 190 -15.24 -3.72 13.72
C LEU A 190 -15.26 -3.44 12.21
N ASN A 191 -15.76 -4.38 11.41
CA ASN A 191 -15.91 -4.21 9.96
C ASN A 191 -16.99 -3.19 9.61
N GLN A 192 -18.10 -3.17 10.36
CA GLN A 192 -19.15 -2.17 10.18
C GLN A 192 -18.69 -0.78 10.61
N ILE A 193 -17.90 -0.70 11.68
CA ILE A 193 -17.31 0.55 12.16
C ILE A 193 -16.30 1.09 11.14
N ALA A 194 -15.43 0.25 10.60
CA ALA A 194 -14.48 0.58 9.53
C ALA A 194 -15.19 1.17 8.31
N LYS A 195 -16.28 0.54 7.87
CA LYS A 195 -17.09 1.00 6.75
C LYS A 195 -17.84 2.31 7.06
N LYS A 196 -18.27 2.52 8.31
CA LYS A 196 -19.03 3.70 8.74
C LYS A 196 -18.14 4.93 8.94
N LEU A 197 -16.89 4.72 9.33
CA LEU A 197 -15.90 5.78 9.54
C LEU A 197 -14.96 5.98 8.35
N ASP A 198 -15.08 5.14 7.32
CA ASP A 198 -14.21 5.12 6.13
C ASP A 198 -12.72 4.95 6.47
N VAL A 199 -12.46 4.10 7.47
CA VAL A 199 -11.15 3.85 8.07
C VAL A 199 -10.73 2.39 7.83
N GLY A 200 -9.44 2.13 7.62
CA GLY A 200 -8.92 0.77 7.50
C GLY A 200 -9.08 -0.05 8.79
N ILE A 201 -9.43 -1.33 8.68
CA ILE A 201 -9.54 -2.25 9.84
C ILE A 201 -8.23 -2.30 10.64
N GLY A 202 -7.08 -2.31 9.95
CA GLY A 202 -5.76 -2.28 10.59
C GLY A 202 -5.51 -0.98 11.36
N GLU A 203 -5.94 0.16 10.82
CA GLU A 203 -5.80 1.46 11.49
C GLU A 203 -6.72 1.53 12.73
N LEU A 204 -7.92 0.99 12.63
CA LEU A 204 -8.87 0.83 13.74
C LEU A 204 -8.30 0.00 14.88
N GLN A 205 -7.65 -1.13 14.56
CA GLN A 205 -6.98 -1.96 15.56
C GLN A 205 -5.80 -1.23 16.20
N LEU A 206 -5.06 -0.45 15.42
CA LEU A 206 -3.93 0.34 15.89
C LEU A 206 -4.38 1.42 16.88
N ILE A 207 -5.46 2.16 16.58
CA ILE A 207 -6.06 3.17 17.48
C ILE A 207 -6.53 2.53 18.79
N LEU A 208 -7.16 1.35 18.73
CA LEU A 208 -7.63 0.65 19.93
C LEU A 208 -6.48 0.11 20.79
N ASN A 209 -5.37 -0.29 20.16
CA ASN A 209 -4.21 -0.87 20.85
C ASN A 209 -3.24 0.18 21.41
N LEU A 210 -3.15 1.37 20.82
CA LEU A 210 -2.28 2.46 21.29
C LEU A 210 -2.61 2.97 22.70
N SER A 211 -3.74 2.57 23.28
CA SER A 211 -4.18 3.02 24.61
C SER A 211 -3.93 2.05 25.76
N LYS A 212 -3.30 0.89 25.54
CA LYS A 212 -3.02 -0.04 26.66
C LYS A 212 -1.79 0.36 27.52
N LYS A 213 -1.34 1.60 27.43
CA LYS A 213 -0.28 2.17 28.29
C LYS A 213 -0.83 3.33 29.10
#